data_AF-A0A942K3I6-F1
#
_entry.id   AF-A0A942K3I6-F1
#
_cell.length_a   1.000
_cell.length_b   1.000
_cell.length_c   1.000
_cell.angle_alpha   90.00
_cell.angle_beta   90.00
_cell.angle_gamma   90.00
#
_symmetry.space_group_name_H-M   'P 1'
#
loop_
_entity.id
_entity.type
_entity.pdbx_description
1 polymer ?
#
loop_
_entity_poly.entity_id
_entity_poly.type
_entity_poly.pdbx_seq_one_letter_code
_entity_poly.pdbx_strand_id
1 'polypeptide(L)' 'MARPLIQMALDSLDFDQTVALADQVAPYVDIFEIGTPCIKYNGINLVKALRQRFPNQLLLVDLKTMDAGEYEAGAFYAAG' A
#
# COMPACT_ATOMS: atom_id res chain seq x y z
N MET A 1 -9.72 -24.11 -8.85
CA MET A 1 -8.96 -24.18 -7.59
C MET A 1 -8.42 -22.80 -7.28
N ALA A 2 -8.49 -22.33 -6.03
CA ALA A 2 -7.87 -21.05 -5.66
C ALA A 2 -6.34 -21.18 -5.72
N ARG A 3 -5.65 -20.16 -6.25
CA ARG A 3 -4.18 -20.07 -6.19
C ARG A 3 -3.75 -19.10 -5.10
N PRO A 4 -2.59 -19.32 -4.45
CA PRO A 4 -1.98 -18.30 -3.60
C PRO A 4 -1.72 -17.00 -4.38
N LEU A 5 -1.95 -15.87 -3.70
CA LEU A 5 -1.55 -14.55 -4.18
C LEU A 5 -0.14 -14.23 -3.68
N ILE A 6 0.60 -13.45 -4.46
CA ILE A 6 1.93 -12.97 -4.10
C ILE A 6 1.81 -11.50 -3.65
N GLN A 7 2.37 -11.18 -2.48
CA GLN A 7 2.35 -9.84 -1.90
C GLN A 7 3.77 -9.30 -1.75
N MET A 8 3.98 -8.03 -2.10
CA MET A 8 5.22 -7.28 -1.83
C MET A 8 4.95 -6.25 -0.73
N ALA A 9 5.68 -6.34 0.38
CA ALA A 9 5.69 -5.31 1.41
C ALA A 9 6.64 -4.18 1.02
N LEU A 10 6.12 -2.96 1.01
CA LEU A 10 6.83 -1.72 0.69
C LEU A 10 7.11 -0.98 2.01
N ASP A 11 8.29 -1.23 2.59
CA ASP A 11 8.67 -0.74 3.93
C ASP A 11 9.66 0.44 3.92
N SER A 12 10.10 0.90 2.75
CA SER A 12 10.99 2.07 2.68
C SER A 12 10.28 3.32 3.19
N LEU A 13 10.99 4.15 3.96
CA LEU A 13 10.48 5.46 4.36
C LEU A 13 10.55 6.48 3.22
N ASP A 14 11.46 6.26 2.26
CA ASP A 14 11.62 7.11 1.10
C ASP A 14 10.49 6.86 0.09
N PHE A 15 9.78 7.94 -0.23
CA PHE A 15 8.61 7.91 -1.10
C PHE A 15 8.96 7.43 -2.51
N ASP A 16 10.01 8.01 -3.10
CA ASP A 16 10.39 7.75 -4.49
C ASP A 16 10.97 6.34 -4.64
N GLN A 17 11.75 5.86 -3.66
CA GLN A 17 12.21 4.48 -3.62
C GLN A 17 11.03 3.50 -3.50
N THR A 18 10.02 3.83 -2.69
CA THR A 18 8.83 2.99 -2.54
C THR A 18 8.07 2.87 -3.87
N VAL A 19 7.83 4.00 -4.55
CA VAL A 19 7.16 4.01 -5.85
C VAL A 19 8.00 3.30 -6.92
N ALA A 20 9.32 3.52 -6.94
CA ALA A 20 10.22 2.88 -7.89
C ALA A 20 10.32 1.35 -7.68
N LEU A 21 10.21 0.88 -6.45
CA LEU A 21 10.14 -0.56 -6.17
C LEU A 21 8.79 -1.14 -6.65
N ALA A 22 7.68 -0.44 -6.36
CA ALA A 22 6.36 -0.85 -6.83
C ALA A 22 6.30 -0.99 -8.36
N ASP A 23 6.95 -0.08 -9.11
CA ASP A 23 7.08 -0.18 -10.57
C ASP A 23 7.77 -1.46 -11.03
N GLN A 24 8.87 -1.82 -10.37
CA GLN A 24 9.67 -3.00 -10.73
C GLN A 24 8.91 -4.30 -10.44
N VAL A 25 8.13 -4.33 -9.37
CA VAL A 25 7.50 -5.56 -8.88
C VAL A 25 6.07 -5.76 -9.39
N ALA A 26 5.39 -4.71 -9.86
CA ALA A 26 4.02 -4.74 -10.40
C ALA A 26 3.71 -5.95 -11.31
N PRO A 27 4.57 -6.32 -12.29
CA PRO A 27 4.27 -7.44 -13.19
C PRO A 27 4.28 -8.82 -12.53
N TYR A 28 4.80 -8.93 -11.30
CA TYR A 28 5.13 -10.20 -10.65
C TYR A 28 4.34 -10.46 -9.37
N VAL A 29 3.59 -9.47 -8.86
CA VAL A 29 2.87 -9.57 -7.59
C VAL A 29 1.41 -9.20 -7.75
N ASP A 30 0.57 -9.76 -6.90
CA ASP A 30 -0.87 -9.53 -6.89
C ASP A 30 -1.25 -8.38 -5.94
N ILE A 31 -0.47 -8.14 -4.87
CA ILE A 31 -0.77 -7.16 -3.82
C ILE A 31 0.47 -6.30 -3.51
N PHE A 32 0.28 -4.99 -3.40
CA PHE A 32 1.21 -4.10 -2.72
C PHE A 32 0.74 -3.85 -1.31
N GLU A 33 1.52 -4.27 -0.32
CA GLU A 33 1.36 -3.87 1.06
C GLU A 33 2.19 -2.61 1.32
N ILE A 34 1.54 -1.53 1.74
CA ILE A 34 2.23 -0.33 2.23
C ILE A 34 2.47 -0.55 3.71
N GLY A 35 3.68 -1.00 4.04
CA GLY A 35 4.03 -1.48 5.37
C GLY A 35 3.91 -0.40 6.45
N THR A 36 3.72 -0.81 7.70
CA THR A 36 3.53 0.09 8.85
C THR A 36 4.54 1.26 8.92
N PRO A 37 5.87 1.08 8.82
CA PRO A 37 6.80 2.21 8.87
C PRO A 37 6.59 3.19 7.71
N CYS A 38 6.39 2.67 6.50
CA CYS A 38 6.18 3.45 5.29
C CYS A 38 4.89 4.27 5.36
N ILE A 39 3.76 3.65 5.73
CA ILE A 39 2.47 4.35 5.80
C ILE A 39 2.43 5.38 6.94
N LYS A 40 3.05 5.09 8.09
CA LYS A 40 3.12 6.05 9.20
C LYS A 40 3.97 7.27 8.86
N TYR A 41 4.96 7.12 7.99
CA TYR A 41 5.83 8.22 7.56
C TYR A 41 5.21 9.04 6.41
N ASN A 42 4.74 8.36 5.35
CA ASN A 42 4.28 9.01 4.12
C ASN A 42 2.78 9.35 4.12
N GLY A 43 2.00 8.69 4.96
CA GLY A 43 0.56 8.90 5.10
C GLY A 43 -0.23 8.66 3.82
N ILE A 44 -1.39 9.29 3.74
CA ILE A 44 -2.39 9.11 2.66
C ILE A 44 -1.85 9.45 1.27
N ASN A 45 -0.86 10.34 1.17
CA ASN A 45 -0.33 10.78 -0.11
C ASN A 45 0.30 9.63 -0.91
N LEU A 46 0.96 8.68 -0.23
CA LEU A 46 1.52 7.51 -0.89
C LEU A 46 0.44 6.57 -1.42
N VAL A 47 -0.64 6.37 -0.67
CA VAL A 47 -1.78 5.57 -1.13
C VAL A 47 -2.38 6.14 -2.42
N LYS A 48 -2.62 7.46 -2.44
CA LYS A 48 -3.14 8.14 -3.64
C LYS A 48 -2.22 8.00 -4.84
N ALA A 49 -0.91 8.15 -4.63
CA ALA A 49 0.07 8.02 -5.70
C ALA A 49 0.12 6.59 -6.27
N LEU A 50 0.11 5.58 -5.39
CA LEU A 50 0.09 4.17 -5.81
C LEU A 50 -1.23 3.81 -6.49
N ARG A 51 -2.39 4.27 -5.99
CA ARG A 51 -3.68 4.05 -6.67
C ARG A 51 -3.73 4.70 -8.04
N GLN A 52 -3.28 5.95 -8.16
CA GLN A 52 -3.25 6.66 -9.44
C GLN A 52 -2.36 5.95 -10.46
N ARG A 53 -1.20 5.45 -10.02
CA ARG A 53 -0.22 4.79 -10.89
C ARG A 53 -0.60 3.35 -11.24
N PHE A 54 -1.18 2.62 -10.29
CA PHE A 54 -1.54 1.21 -10.41
C PHE A 54 -3.04 1.00 -10.16
N PRO A 55 -3.92 1.50 -11.05
CA PRO A 55 -5.37 1.51 -10.80
C PRO A 55 -5.98 0.12 -10.58
N ASN A 56 -5.35 -0.93 -11.14
CA ASN A 56 -5.83 -2.31 -11.06
C ASN A 56 -5.11 -3.17 -10.02
N GLN A 57 -4.07 -2.65 -9.36
CA GLN A 57 -3.35 -3.41 -8.34
C GLN A 57 -4.14 -3.42 -7.03
N LEU A 58 -4.13 -4.54 -6.32
CA LEU A 58 -4.61 -4.59 -4.94
C LEU A 58 -3.63 -3.84 -4.04
N LEU A 59 -4.16 -2.91 -3.23
CA LEU A 59 -3.40 -2.19 -2.23
C LEU A 59 -3.87 -2.65 -0.85
N LEU A 60 -2.91 -2.98 0.02
CA LEU A 60 -3.11 -3.26 1.43
C LEU A 60 -2.39 -2.18 2.23
N VAL A 61 -3.14 -1.42 3.03
CA VAL A 61 -2.56 -0.40 3.90
C VAL A 61 -2.37 -0.98 5.29
N ASP A 62 -1.13 -1.31 5.66
CA ASP A 62 -0.79 -2.01 6.89
C ASP A 62 -0.66 -1.03 8.07
N LEU A 63 -1.82 -0.48 8.47
CA LEU A 63 -1.91 0.49 9.57
C LEU A 63 -1.56 -0.12 10.94
N LYS A 64 -1.73 -1.44 11.08
CA LYS A 64 -1.75 -2.14 12.38
C LYS A 64 -2.65 -1.41 13.38
N THR A 65 -3.85 -1.07 12.91
CA THR A 65 -4.86 -0.35 13.70
C THR A 65 -5.17 -1.08 14.99
N MET A 66 -5.03 -0.36 16.10
CA MET A 66 -5.27 -0.88 17.45
C MET A 66 -6.51 -0.28 18.10
N ASP A 67 -6.86 0.96 17.74
CA ASP A 67 -8.02 1.69 18.26
C ASP A 67 -8.60 2.63 17.17
N ALA A 68 -9.77 3.21 17.42
CA ALA A 68 -10.41 4.18 16.53
C ALA A 68 -10.57 3.68 15.08
N GLY A 69 -10.95 2.42 14.90
CA GLY A 69 -10.88 1.72 13.62
C GLY A 69 -11.58 2.41 12.44
N GLU A 70 -12.71 3.06 12.66
CA GLU A 70 -13.39 3.85 11.62
C GLU A 70 -12.56 5.06 11.19
N TYR A 71 -12.00 5.81 12.15
CA TYR A 71 -11.18 6.99 11.88
C TYR A 71 -9.83 6.63 11.25
N GLU A 72 -9.22 5.53 11.69
CA GLU A 72 -7.97 5.06 11.12
C GLU A 72 -8.17 4.48 9.72
N ALA A 73 -9.20 3.68 9.46
CA ALA A 73 -9.36 3.02 8.17
C ALA A 73 -10.01 3.92 7.10
N GLY A 74 -11.00 4.73 7.47
CA GLY A 74 -11.87 5.43 6.52
C GLY A 74 -11.12 6.36 5.57
N ALA A 75 -10.13 7.11 6.09
CA ALA A 75 -9.36 8.03 5.28
C ALA A 75 -8.46 7.34 4.24
N PHE A 76 -7.93 6.15 4.56
CA PHE A 76 -7.09 5.38 3.62
C PHE A 76 -7.93 4.59 2.62
N TYR A 77 -9.08 4.04 3.02
CA TYR A 77 -10.03 3.44 2.07
C TYR A 77 -10.53 4.46 1.03
N ALA A 78 -10.85 5.68 1.46
CA ALA A 78 -11.27 6.74 0.54
C ALA A 78 -10.14 7.22 -0.39
N ALA A 79 -8.87 6.96 -0.04
CA ALA A 79 -7.72 7.39 -0.81
C ALA A 79 -7.38 6.47 -1.99
N GLY A 80 -7.79 5.19 -1.94
CA GLY A 80 -7.60 4.25 -3.05
C GLY A 80 -7.19 2.86 -2.66
#